data_AF-A0A1L3JLF3-F1
#
_entry.id   AF-A0A1L3JLF3-F1
#
_cell.length_a   1.000
_cell.length_b   1.000
_cell.length_c   1.000
_cell.angle_alpha   90.00
_cell.angle_beta   90.00
_cell.angle_gamma   90.00
#
_symmetry.space_group_name_H-M   'P 1'
#
loop_
_entity.id
_entity.type
_entity.pdbx_description
1 polymer ?
#
loop_
_entity_poly.entity_id
_entity_poly.type
_entity_poly.pdbx_seq_one_letter_code
_entity_poly.pdbx_strand_id
1 'polypeptide(L)'
;MSNLSKKEFLENYSSHPNFHKEILKQGDVDWSLIKKYPQDYYSANSGSVSGMIYYVDTVAFAKKHHLPILQMLEEFENGCGRLENKPSPTDETNYFNWLSWFAWENMMSEIISFLER
;
A
#
# COMPACT_ATOMS: atom_id res chain seq x y z
N MET A 1 25.12 9.04 6.54
CA MET A 1 23.90 9.00 5.71
C MET A 1 23.23 7.67 5.97
N SER A 2 21.99 7.69 6.47
CA SER A 2 21.18 6.48 6.62
C SER A 2 21.10 5.78 5.27
N ASN A 3 21.32 4.47 5.24
CA ASN A 3 21.24 3.70 4.01
C ASN A 3 19.75 3.49 3.72
N LEU A 4 19.12 4.46 3.02
CA LEU A 4 17.69 4.45 2.64
C LEU A 4 17.40 3.32 1.64
N SER A 5 17.38 2.10 2.17
CA SER A 5 17.25 0.84 1.45
C SER A 5 15.90 0.20 1.78
N LYS A 6 15.40 -0.64 0.87
CA LYS A 6 14.18 -1.44 1.08
C LYS A 6 14.27 -2.27 2.37
N LYS A 7 15.46 -2.83 2.64
CA LYS A 7 15.71 -3.64 3.83
C LYS A 7 15.56 -2.81 5.11
N GLU A 8 16.19 -1.63 5.14
CA GLU A 8 16.12 -0.72 6.29
C GLU A 8 14.68 -0.27 6.57
N PHE A 9 13.93 0.07 5.52
CA PHE A 9 12.50 0.38 5.63
C PHE A 9 11.72 -0.78 6.25
N LEU A 10 11.87 -1.99 5.69
CA LEU A 10 11.12 -3.15 6.16
C LEU A 10 11.53 -3.63 7.55
N GLU A 11 12.78 -3.49 7.96
CA GLU A 11 13.23 -4.03 9.26
C GLU A 11 13.06 -3.03 10.41
N ASN A 12 13.21 -1.72 10.14
CA ASN A 12 13.35 -0.73 11.20
C ASN A 12 12.33 0.43 11.13
N TYR A 13 11.51 0.51 10.08
CA TYR A 13 10.55 1.61 9.90
C TYR A 13 9.11 1.15 9.81
N SER A 14 8.88 0.13 8.99
CA SER A 14 7.55 -0.30 8.57
C SER A 14 6.70 -0.72 9.76
N SER A 15 5.46 -0.24 9.80
CA SER A 15 4.44 -0.69 10.78
C SER A 15 4.06 -2.16 10.58
N HIS A 16 3.96 -2.60 9.32
CA HIS A 16 3.54 -3.95 8.94
C HIS A 16 4.59 -4.64 8.05
N PRO A 17 5.79 -4.98 8.56
CA PRO A 17 6.95 -5.33 7.73
C PRO A 17 6.74 -6.55 6.84
N ASN A 18 6.09 -7.60 7.36
CA ASN A 18 5.77 -8.80 6.58
C ASN A 18 4.72 -8.51 5.50
N PHE A 19 3.75 -7.64 5.79
CA PHE A 19 2.70 -7.34 4.84
C PHE A 19 3.15 -6.34 3.77
N HIS A 20 3.88 -5.29 4.14
CA HIS A 20 4.50 -4.34 3.22
C HIS A 20 5.45 -5.04 2.23
N LYS A 21 6.13 -6.11 2.64
CA LYS A 21 6.90 -6.95 1.72
C LYS A 21 6.03 -7.57 0.62
N GLU A 22 4.84 -8.07 0.96
CA GLU A 22 3.88 -8.63 -0.01
C GLU A 22 3.26 -7.53 -0.88
N ILE A 23 2.94 -6.36 -0.32
CA ILE A 23 2.42 -5.20 -1.08
C ILE A 23 3.46 -4.71 -2.11
N LEU A 24 4.73 -4.54 -1.70
CA LEU A 24 5.83 -4.17 -2.61
C LEU A 24 6.05 -5.20 -3.71
N LYS A 25 5.82 -6.48 -3.41
CA LYS A 25 5.88 -7.55 -4.42
C LYS A 25 4.70 -7.46 -5.39
N GLN A 26 3.49 -7.16 -4.89
CA GLN A 26 2.30 -7.01 -5.72
C GLN A 26 2.44 -5.82 -6.67
N GLY A 27 2.88 -4.64 -6.20
CA GLY A 27 2.98 -3.46 -7.05
C GLY A 27 4.08 -3.53 -8.11
N ASP A 28 5.08 -4.39 -7.91
CA ASP A 28 6.19 -4.68 -8.83
C ASP A 28 6.95 -3.42 -9.31
N VAL A 29 7.19 -2.48 -8.39
CA VAL A 29 7.97 -1.26 -8.66
C VAL A 29 9.37 -1.40 -8.07
N ASP A 30 10.38 -1.10 -8.88
CA ASP A 30 11.78 -1.09 -8.43
C ASP A 30 12.00 -0.06 -7.31
N TRP A 31 12.68 -0.47 -6.24
CA TRP A 31 12.95 0.38 -5.09
C TRP A 31 13.74 1.65 -5.45
N SER A 32 14.64 1.56 -6.43
CA SER A 32 15.42 2.71 -6.90
C SER A 32 14.53 3.79 -7.54
N LEU A 33 13.43 3.39 -8.19
CA LEU A 33 12.44 4.30 -8.77
C LEU A 33 11.58 4.93 -7.68
N ILE A 34 11.07 4.13 -6.74
CA ILE A 34 10.34 4.63 -5.56
C ILE A 34 11.19 5.64 -4.80
N LYS A 35 12.48 5.35 -4.59
CA LYS A 35 13.39 6.25 -3.90
C LYS A 35 13.60 7.57 -4.63
N LYS A 36 13.64 7.54 -5.97
CA LYS A 36 13.94 8.70 -6.81
C LYS A 36 12.70 9.58 -7.04
N TYR A 37 11.52 8.96 -7.15
CA TYR A 37 10.26 9.62 -7.50
C TYR A 37 9.09 9.09 -6.66
N PRO A 38 9.13 9.20 -5.32
CA PRO A 38 8.15 8.50 -4.47
C PRO A 38 6.70 8.96 -4.72
N GLN A 39 6.50 10.23 -5.08
CA GLN A 39 5.18 10.79 -5.36
C GLN A 39 4.55 10.22 -6.65
N ASP A 40 5.37 9.85 -7.64
CA ASP A 40 4.90 9.27 -8.91
C ASP A 40 4.28 7.87 -8.72
N TYR A 41 4.62 7.21 -7.62
CA TYR A 41 4.15 5.87 -7.25
C TYR A 41 3.21 5.86 -6.04
N TYR A 42 2.83 7.03 -5.51
CA TYR A 42 1.92 7.08 -4.36
C TYR A 42 0.53 6.55 -4.72
N SER A 43 -0.09 7.14 -5.75
CA SER A 43 -1.44 6.75 -6.19
C SER A 43 -1.41 5.39 -6.89
N ALA A 44 -2.10 4.41 -6.30
CA ALA A 44 -2.04 3.01 -6.73
C ALA A 44 -2.66 2.79 -8.13
N ASN A 45 -3.69 3.56 -8.47
CA ASN A 45 -4.45 3.42 -9.72
C ASN A 45 -3.99 4.37 -10.85
N SER A 46 -2.85 5.04 -10.68
CA SER A 46 -2.32 6.06 -11.61
C SER A 46 -1.79 5.51 -12.94
N GLY A 47 -1.64 4.19 -13.09
CA GLY A 47 -0.91 3.59 -14.21
C GLY A 47 0.57 3.36 -13.94
N SER A 48 1.17 4.10 -12.98
CA SER A 48 2.58 3.97 -12.61
C SER A 48 2.90 2.72 -11.79
N VAL A 49 1.88 2.10 -11.18
CA VAL A 49 2.00 0.88 -10.37
C VAL A 49 1.32 -0.25 -11.11
N SER A 50 2.04 -0.88 -12.04
CA SER A 50 1.47 -1.87 -12.97
C SER A 50 0.78 -3.06 -12.26
N GLY A 51 1.24 -3.43 -11.07
CA GLY A 51 0.62 -4.48 -10.27
C GLY A 51 -0.65 -4.08 -9.50
N MET A 52 -1.05 -2.81 -9.57
CA MET A 52 -2.23 -2.26 -8.88
C MET A 52 -3.31 -1.74 -9.82
N ILE A 53 -3.15 -1.86 -11.14
CA ILE A 53 -4.12 -1.36 -12.14
C ILE A 53 -5.06 -2.42 -12.69
N TYR A 54 -4.74 -3.72 -12.56
CA TYR A 54 -5.57 -4.80 -13.07
C TYR A 54 -6.52 -5.32 -11.99
N TYR A 55 -7.82 -5.07 -12.18
CA TYR A 55 -8.86 -5.37 -11.17
C TYR A 55 -8.90 -6.84 -10.76
N VAL A 56 -8.60 -7.78 -11.67
CA VAL A 56 -8.59 -9.21 -11.34
C VAL A 56 -7.48 -9.52 -10.31
N ASP A 57 -6.30 -8.92 -10.48
CA ASP A 57 -5.13 -9.18 -9.64
C ASP A 57 -5.27 -8.49 -8.28
N THR A 58 -5.74 -7.23 -8.26
CA THR A 58 -6.00 -6.50 -7.02
C THR A 58 -7.14 -7.14 -6.22
N VAL A 59 -8.22 -7.60 -6.86
CA VAL A 59 -9.26 -8.35 -6.14
C VAL A 59 -8.69 -9.62 -5.52
N ALA A 60 -7.91 -10.40 -6.27
CA ALA A 60 -7.31 -11.64 -5.76
C ALA A 60 -6.34 -11.36 -4.59
N PHE A 61 -5.52 -10.31 -4.71
CA PHE A 61 -4.61 -9.87 -3.66
C PHE A 61 -5.36 -9.49 -2.37
N ALA A 62 -6.36 -8.61 -2.47
CA ALA A 62 -7.12 -8.19 -1.29
C ALA A 62 -7.89 -9.34 -0.66
N LYS A 63 -8.45 -10.28 -1.43
CA LYS A 63 -9.10 -11.48 -0.88
C LYS A 63 -8.11 -12.36 -0.10
N LYS A 64 -6.89 -12.55 -0.63
CA LYS A 64 -5.83 -13.32 0.03
C LYS A 64 -5.33 -12.67 1.32
N HIS A 65 -5.27 -11.34 1.35
CA HIS A 65 -4.70 -10.56 2.46
C HIS A 65 -5.75 -9.72 3.20
N HIS A 66 -7.03 -10.15 3.19
CA HIS A 66 -8.15 -9.34 3.64
C HIS A 66 -8.01 -8.87 5.08
N LEU A 67 -7.70 -9.78 6.01
CA LEU A 67 -7.55 -9.46 7.42
C LEU A 67 -6.39 -8.47 7.71
N PRO A 68 -5.16 -8.67 7.21
CA PRO A 68 -4.09 -7.68 7.33
C PRO A 68 -4.47 -6.28 6.81
N ILE A 69 -5.19 -6.20 5.69
CA ILE A 69 -5.63 -4.90 5.14
C ILE A 69 -6.63 -4.24 6.10
N LEU A 70 -7.58 -5.01 6.64
CA LEU A 70 -8.57 -4.48 7.58
C LEU A 70 -7.94 -4.01 8.90
N GLN A 71 -6.91 -4.70 9.40
CA GLN A 71 -6.16 -4.28 10.59
C GLN A 71 -5.47 -2.93 10.36
N MET A 72 -4.75 -2.81 9.24
CA MET A 72 -4.08 -1.55 8.86
C MET A 72 -5.10 -0.42 8.63
N LEU A 73 -6.27 -0.72 8.07
CA LEU A 73 -7.36 0.24 7.91
C LEU A 73 -7.90 0.71 9.25
N GLU A 74 -8.15 -0.20 10.19
CA GLU A 74 -8.62 0.14 11.53
C GLU A 74 -7.60 1.01 12.29
N GLU A 75 -6.32 0.69 12.21
CA GLU A 75 -5.24 1.50 12.79
C GLU A 75 -5.21 2.92 12.19
N PHE A 76 -5.31 3.03 10.87
CA PHE A 76 -5.42 4.31 10.18
C PHE A 76 -6.66 5.10 10.64
N GLU A 77 -7.84 4.47 10.68
CA GLU A 77 -9.08 5.14 11.09
C GLU A 77 -9.07 5.58 12.55
N ASN A 78 -8.37 4.84 13.43
CA ASN A 78 -8.19 5.23 14.82
C ASN A 78 -7.25 6.44 14.97
N GLY A 79 -6.27 6.60 14.07
CA GLY A 79 -5.33 7.72 14.09
C GLY A 79 -5.84 8.98 13.39
N CYS A 80 -6.60 8.83 12.30
CA CYS A 80 -6.98 9.93 11.41
C CYS A 80 -8.50 10.21 11.37
N GLY A 81 -9.31 9.37 12.01
CA GLY A 81 -10.76 9.37 11.86
C GLY A 81 -11.22 8.44 10.73
N ARG A 82 -12.53 8.14 10.73
CA ARG A 82 -13.13 7.20 9.78
C ARG A 82 -13.10 7.75 8.36
N LEU A 83 -12.80 6.87 7.41
CA LEU A 83 -12.89 7.23 6.00
C LEU A 83 -14.35 7.34 5.58
N GLU A 84 -14.69 8.49 5.01
CA GLU A 84 -15.99 8.71 4.38
C GLU A 84 -16.04 7.99 3.03
N ASN A 85 -17.21 7.50 2.63
CA ASN A 85 -17.46 6.89 1.30
C ASN A 85 -16.69 5.59 0.99
N LYS A 86 -16.38 4.77 2.00
CA LYS A 86 -15.87 3.40 1.76
C LYS A 86 -16.84 2.60 0.89
N PRO A 87 -16.38 1.90 -0.17
CA PRO A 87 -17.24 1.06 -0.98
C PRO A 87 -17.95 0.00 -0.13
N SER A 88 -19.21 -0.27 -0.47
CA SER A 88 -19.97 -1.35 0.16
C SER A 88 -19.40 -2.71 -0.24
N PRO A 89 -19.29 -3.68 0.68
CA PRO A 89 -18.92 -5.06 0.34
C PRO A 89 -19.87 -5.74 -0.66
N THR A 90 -21.06 -5.18 -0.90
CA THR A 90 -22.02 -5.67 -1.91
C THR A 90 -21.50 -5.52 -3.34
N ASP A 91 -20.64 -4.54 -3.60
CA ASP A 91 -19.87 -4.45 -4.85
C ASP A 91 -18.47 -4.99 -4.57
N GLU A 92 -18.33 -6.32 -4.63
CA GLU A 92 -17.08 -7.00 -4.27
C GLU A 92 -15.88 -6.47 -5.06
N THR A 93 -16.05 -6.22 -6.37
CA THR A 93 -14.93 -5.83 -7.22
C THR A 93 -14.40 -4.47 -6.77
N ASN A 94 -15.30 -3.49 -6.63
CA ASN A 94 -14.90 -2.16 -6.18
C ASN A 94 -14.35 -2.19 -4.75
N TYR A 95 -14.98 -2.93 -3.84
CA TYR A 95 -14.53 -3.06 -2.46
C TYR A 95 -13.11 -3.64 -2.35
N PHE A 96 -12.83 -4.78 -2.99
CA PHE A 96 -11.52 -5.42 -2.91
C PHE A 96 -10.43 -4.67 -3.68
N ASN A 97 -10.78 -3.98 -4.78
CA ASN A 97 -9.86 -3.06 -5.44
C ASN A 97 -9.46 -1.91 -4.52
N TRP A 98 -10.46 -1.26 -3.91
CA TRP A 98 -10.24 -0.16 -2.99
C TRP A 98 -9.37 -0.58 -1.80
N LEU A 99 -9.58 -1.78 -1.25
CA LEU A 99 -8.73 -2.33 -0.19
C LEU A 99 -7.27 -2.50 -0.63
N SER A 100 -7.03 -2.98 -1.85
CA SER A 100 -5.67 -3.10 -2.38
C SER A 100 -4.99 -1.74 -2.55
N TRP A 101 -5.72 -0.77 -3.09
CA TRP A 101 -5.22 0.59 -3.29
C TRP A 101 -4.94 1.30 -1.97
N PHE A 102 -5.86 1.20 -1.02
CA PHE A 102 -5.66 1.67 0.35
C PHE A 102 -4.37 1.08 0.93
N ALA A 103 -4.15 -0.22 0.75
CA ALA A 103 -2.98 -0.87 1.31
C ALA A 103 -1.66 -0.36 0.71
N TRP A 104 -1.64 -0.16 -0.61
CA TRP A 104 -0.51 0.44 -1.30
C TRP A 104 -0.24 1.87 -0.85
N GLU A 105 -1.27 2.72 -0.85
CA GLU A 105 -1.16 4.15 -0.54
C GLU A 105 -0.72 4.37 0.90
N ASN A 106 -1.27 3.60 1.85
CA ASN A 106 -0.89 3.66 3.26
C ASN A 106 0.60 3.30 3.45
N MET A 107 1.06 2.21 2.82
CA MET A 107 2.48 1.84 2.82
C MET A 107 3.36 2.92 2.17
N MET A 108 2.92 3.50 1.05
CA MET A 108 3.67 4.54 0.35
C MET A 108 3.80 5.81 1.19
N SER A 109 2.81 6.19 1.99
CA SER A 109 2.94 7.28 2.98
C SER A 109 4.10 7.04 3.95
N GLU A 110 4.25 5.81 4.46
CA GLU A 110 5.38 5.47 5.34
C GLU A 110 6.71 5.50 4.61
N ILE A 111 6.77 5.02 3.36
CA ILE A 111 7.97 5.07 2.54
C ILE A 111 8.39 6.52 2.29
N ILE A 112 7.45 7.41 1.93
CA ILE A 112 7.72 8.84 1.74
C ILE A 112 8.30 9.43 3.04
N SER A 113 7.62 9.19 4.17
CA SER A 113 8.09 9.65 5.47
C SER A 113 9.49 9.11 5.82
N PHE A 114 9.82 7.88 5.40
CA PHE A 114 11.16 7.31 5.55
C PHE A 114 12.22 7.99 4.72
N LEU A 115 11.90 8.37 3.48
CA LEU A 115 12.82 9.01 2.56
C LEU A 115 13.08 10.48 2.91
N GLU A 116 12.16 11.13 3.63
CA GLU A 116 12.25 12.54 4.05
C GLU A 116 13.01 12.75 5.37
N ARG A 117 13.46 11.68 6.04
CA ARG A 117 14.22 11.74 7.31
C ARG A 117 15.62 12.34 7.19
#